data_AF-A0A9Q3IUV3-F1
#
_entry.id   AF-A0A9Q3IUV3-F1
#
_cell.length_a   1.000
_cell.length_b   1.000
_cell.length_c   1.000
_cell.angle_alpha   90.00
_cell.angle_beta   90.00
_cell.angle_gamma   90.00
#
_symmetry.space_group_name_H-M   'P 1'
#
loop_
_entity.id
_entity.type
_entity.pdbx_description
1 polymer ?
#
loop_
_entity_poly.entity_id
_entity_poly.type
_entity_poly.pdbx_seq_one_letter_code
_entity_poly.pdbx_strand_id
1 'polypeptide(L)'
;MIQTLEDMIRSFSVYGLVFKDSDGITHYWCTLIPALELAYKTSIHSSTAETTSMLEKGWNPKLLVDTLNNYLVDIHPTSSIFKLLLDKVRHNVNQNMTDAFEYAKQKWNKSHKNTEFKVGDLMLVSTLKFNNIKVPKKLKESFEGPFII
;
A
#
# COMPACT_ATOMS: atom_id res chain seq x y z
N MET A 1 5.94 3.02 -2.43
CA MET A 1 4.82 3.91 -2.06
C MET A 1 3.58 3.03 -1.99
N ILE A 2 3.02 2.80 -0.79
CA ILE A 2 1.69 2.18 -0.64
C ILE A 2 0.70 3.16 -1.25
N GLN A 3 0.19 2.86 -2.44
CA GLN A 3 -0.72 3.77 -3.14
C GLN A 3 -2.17 3.55 -2.69
N THR A 4 -2.49 2.37 -2.18
CA THR A 4 -3.85 2.02 -1.76
C THR A 4 -3.88 1.20 -0.46
N LEU A 5 -5.01 1.27 0.25
CA LEU A 5 -5.32 0.41 1.39
C LEU A 5 -5.24 -1.08 1.01
N GLU A 6 -5.57 -1.41 -0.25
CA GLU A 6 -5.50 -2.77 -0.78
C GLU A 6 -4.07 -3.31 -0.84
N ASP A 7 -3.09 -2.49 -1.24
CA ASP A 7 -1.67 -2.89 -1.24
C ASP A 7 -1.17 -3.23 0.17
N MET A 8 -1.66 -2.48 1.17
CA MET A 8 -1.37 -2.73 2.57
C MET A 8 -2.10 -3.96 3.11
N ILE A 9 -3.36 -4.18 2.69
CA ILE A 9 -4.08 -5.42 2.98
C ILE A 9 -3.31 -6.62 2.41
N ARG A 10 -2.80 -6.54 1.18
CA ARG A 10 -2.01 -7.61 0.56
C ARG A 10 -0.68 -7.86 1.28
N SER A 11 0.04 -6.83 1.74
CA SER A 11 1.30 -7.05 2.47
C SER A 11 1.11 -7.68 3.86
N PHE A 12 -0.03 -7.42 4.51
CA PHE A 12 -0.37 -8.04 5.80
C PHE A 12 -1.05 -9.41 5.67
N SER A 13 -1.80 -9.67 4.59
CA SER A 13 -2.59 -10.89 4.41
C SER A 13 -2.00 -11.91 3.44
N VAL A 14 -1.09 -11.49 2.56
CA VAL A 14 -0.44 -12.36 1.58
C VAL A 14 1.04 -12.43 1.90
N TYR A 15 1.42 -13.51 2.57
CA TYR A 15 2.59 -14.38 2.35
C TYR A 15 2.81 -15.20 3.63
N GLY A 16 2.28 -16.43 3.64
CA GLY A 16 2.83 -17.57 4.38
C GLY A 16 2.61 -17.65 5.90
N LEU A 17 2.35 -16.56 6.61
CA LEU A 17 2.01 -16.64 8.04
C LEU A 17 0.51 -16.78 8.21
N VAL A 18 0.04 -18.04 8.13
CA VAL A 18 -1.17 -18.44 8.82
C VAL A 18 -0.90 -18.15 10.30
N PHE A 19 -1.34 -16.98 10.78
CA PHE A 19 -1.27 -16.66 12.20
C PHE A 19 -2.28 -17.59 12.88
N LYS A 20 -1.82 -18.79 13.23
CA LYS A 20 -2.50 -19.64 14.17
C LYS A 20 -2.14 -19.06 15.53
N ASP A 21 -3.10 -18.49 16.22
CA ASP A 21 -2.98 -18.32 17.67
C ASP A 21 -2.60 -19.68 18.31
N SER A 22 -2.22 -19.68 19.60
CA SER A 22 -2.06 -20.93 20.38
C SER A 22 -3.23 -21.91 20.22
N ASP A 23 -4.39 -21.38 19.79
CA ASP A 23 -5.67 -22.05 19.66
C ASP A 23 -6.02 -22.43 18.20
N GLY A 24 -5.15 -22.16 17.22
CA GLY A 24 -5.29 -22.64 15.84
C GLY A 24 -6.24 -21.85 14.94
N ILE A 25 -6.73 -20.69 15.37
CA ILE A 25 -7.73 -19.91 14.62
C ILE A 25 -7.04 -19.04 13.56
N THR A 26 -7.44 -19.22 12.30
CA THR A 26 -7.14 -18.29 11.20
C THR A 26 -8.03 -17.05 11.29
N HIS A 27 -7.44 -15.87 11.45
CA HIS A 27 -8.18 -14.61 11.37
C HIS A 27 -8.57 -14.30 9.91
N TYR A 28 -9.84 -14.00 9.66
CA TYR A 28 -10.31 -13.47 8.38
C TYR A 28 -9.76 -12.05 8.17
N TRP A 29 -9.44 -11.66 6.94
CA TRP A 29 -8.92 -10.31 6.67
C TRP A 29 -9.83 -9.18 7.19
N CYS A 30 -11.15 -9.39 7.22
CA CYS A 30 -12.12 -8.45 7.77
C CYS A 30 -11.88 -8.13 9.25
N THR A 31 -11.41 -9.08 10.05
CA THR A 31 -11.14 -8.85 11.49
C THR A 31 -9.85 -8.07 11.71
N LEU A 32 -8.98 -8.00 10.70
CA LEU A 32 -7.71 -7.28 10.75
C LEU A 32 -7.83 -5.82 10.29
N ILE A 33 -8.98 -5.40 9.75
CA ILE A 33 -9.21 -4.04 9.23
C ILE A 33 -8.89 -2.96 10.30
N PRO A 34 -9.37 -3.05 11.56
CA PRO A 34 -9.07 -2.02 12.55
C PRO A 34 -7.58 -1.94 12.90
N ALA A 35 -6.91 -3.09 12.97
CA ALA A 35 -5.47 -3.16 13.23
C ALA A 35 -4.66 -2.57 12.07
N LEU A 36 -5.10 -2.81 10.83
CA LEU A 36 -4.53 -2.24 9.62
C LEU A 36 -4.71 -0.73 9.54
N GLU A 37 -5.91 -0.24 9.86
CA GLU A 37 -6.20 1.19 9.91
C GLU A 37 -5.27 1.91 10.90
N LEU A 38 -5.09 1.32 12.08
CA LEU A 38 -4.15 1.82 13.07
C LEU A 38 -2.72 1.81 12.53
N ALA A 39 -2.26 0.70 11.96
CA ALA A 39 -0.92 0.58 11.40
C ALA A 39 -0.67 1.63 10.31
N TYR A 40 -1.64 1.85 9.40
CA TYR A 40 -1.56 2.85 8.34
C TYR A 40 -1.44 4.24 8.94
N LYS A 41 -2.32 4.55 9.90
CA LYS A 41 -2.35 5.82 10.61
C LYS A 41 -1.09 6.14 11.37
N THR A 42 -0.32 5.14 11.78
CA THR A 42 0.95 5.29 12.52
C THR A 42 2.19 5.19 11.62
N SER A 43 2.05 4.76 10.37
CA SER A 43 3.18 4.58 9.47
C SER A 43 3.68 5.91 8.90
N ILE A 44 4.99 6.03 8.73
CA ILE A 44 5.63 7.21 8.12
C ILE A 44 5.51 7.10 6.61
N HIS A 45 4.93 8.12 5.97
CA HIS A 45 4.80 8.15 4.52
C HIS A 45 6.06 8.69 3.85
N SER A 46 6.51 8.02 2.79
CA SER A 46 7.72 8.41 2.04
C SER A 46 7.64 9.80 1.41
N SER A 47 6.43 10.28 1.09
CA SER A 47 6.24 11.57 0.40
C SER A 47 6.22 12.75 1.36
N THR A 48 5.70 12.56 2.58
CA THR A 48 5.55 13.63 3.58
C THR A 48 6.57 13.54 4.70
N ALA A 49 7.29 12.41 4.83
CA ALA A 49 8.15 12.07 5.96
C ALA A 49 7.44 12.09 7.33
N GLU A 50 6.11 12.21 7.33
CA GLU A 50 5.26 12.35 8.50
C GLU A 50 4.18 11.27 8.49
N THR A 51 3.69 10.98 9.68
CA THR A 51 2.60 10.04 9.91
C THR A 51 1.25 10.67 9.57
N THR A 52 0.30 9.92 9.00
CA THR A 52 -1.02 10.47 8.64
C THR A 52 -1.81 10.95 9.86
N SER A 53 -1.74 10.25 10.99
CA SER A 53 -2.35 10.72 12.24
C SER A 53 -1.77 12.06 12.71
N MET A 54 -0.47 12.27 12.54
CA MET A 54 0.18 13.56 12.86
C MET A 54 -0.33 14.68 11.94
N LEU A 55 -0.46 14.42 10.64
CA LEU A 55 -0.94 15.41 9.68
C LEU A 55 -2.43 15.74 9.83
N GLU A 56 -3.27 14.74 10.11
CA GLU A 56 -4.72 14.92 10.25
C GLU A 56 -5.13 15.48 11.61
N LYS A 57 -4.52 14.98 12.69
CA LYS A 57 -4.97 15.23 14.06
C LYS A 57 -3.96 15.99 14.92
N GLY A 58 -2.71 16.13 14.46
CA GLY A 58 -1.63 16.75 15.24
C GLY A 58 -1.08 15.86 16.36
N TRP A 59 -1.44 14.57 16.40
CA TRP A 59 -0.91 13.63 17.39
C TRP A 59 -0.92 12.19 16.87
N ASN A 60 0.00 11.37 17.38
CA ASN A 60 0.07 9.94 17.10
C ASN A 60 -0.43 9.12 18.30
N PRO A 61 -1.21 8.06 18.06
CA PRO A 61 -1.63 7.15 19.12
C PRO A 61 -0.42 6.39 19.68
N LYS A 62 -0.39 6.21 21.00
CA LYS A 62 0.65 5.42 21.67
C LYS A 62 0.43 3.94 21.37
N LEU A 63 1.35 3.29 20.67
CA LEU A 63 1.31 1.85 20.46
C LEU A 63 1.97 1.13 21.63
N LEU A 64 1.56 -0.12 21.87
CA LEU A 64 2.17 -0.98 22.90
C LEU A 64 3.68 -1.10 22.73
N VAL A 65 4.15 -1.10 21.48
CA VAL A 65 5.58 -1.21 21.19
C VAL A 65 6.34 0.08 21.51
N ASP A 66 5.69 1.24 21.45
CA ASP A 66 6.31 2.51 21.83
C ASP A 66 6.46 2.62 23.35
N THR A 67 5.59 1.94 24.10
CA THR A 67 5.68 1.82 25.57
C THR A 67 6.68 0.78 26.05
N LEU A 68 7.15 -0.12 25.18
CA LEU A 68 8.20 -1.09 25.52
C LEU A 68 9.56 -0.37 25.59
N ASN A 69 9.83 0.24 26.74
CA ASN A 69 11.09 0.92 26.99
C ASN A 69 12.27 -0.08 26.94
N ASN A 70 13.29 0.20 26.13
CA ASN A 70 14.47 -0.67 26.00
C ASN A 70 15.29 -0.78 27.30
N TYR A 71 15.03 0.11 28.27
CA TYR A 71 15.69 0.16 29.58
C TYR A 71 14.94 -0.61 30.69
N LEU A 72 13.77 -1.18 30.42
CA LEU A 72 13.07 -1.99 31.42
C LEU A 72 13.76 -3.35 31.56
N VAL A 73 14.16 -3.67 32.79
CA VAL A 73 14.58 -5.02 33.17
C VAL A 73 13.48 -5.99 32.77
N ASP A 74 13.85 -7.11 32.16
CA ASP A 74 12.94 -8.08 31.58
C ASP A 74 12.00 -8.63 32.68
N ILE A 75 10.80 -8.06 32.77
CA ILE A 75 9.91 -8.25 33.94
C ILE A 75 9.32 -9.67 33.92
N HIS A 76 9.17 -10.27 32.73
CA HIS A 76 8.58 -11.60 32.59
C HIS A 76 9.03 -12.29 31.29
N PRO A 77 9.40 -13.59 31.31
CA PRO A 77 9.90 -14.33 30.14
C PRO A 77 8.91 -14.35 28.96
N THR A 78 7.61 -14.30 29.23
CA THR A 78 6.57 -14.18 28.18
C THR A 78 6.65 -12.85 27.43
N SER A 79 7.01 -11.75 28.10
CA SER A 79 7.15 -10.44 27.47
C SER A 79 8.33 -10.39 26.51
N SER A 80 9.46 -11.00 26.89
CA SER A 80 10.65 -11.13 26.03
C SER A 80 10.35 -11.96 24.79
N ILE A 81 9.67 -13.11 24.96
CA ILE A 81 9.25 -13.97 23.85
C ILE A 81 8.30 -13.22 22.91
N PHE A 82 7.34 -12.48 23.46
CA PHE A 82 6.41 -11.69 22.66
C PHE A 82 7.10 -10.57 21.88
N LYS A 83 8.05 -9.87 22.49
CA LYS A 83 8.89 -8.86 21.79
C LYS A 83 9.65 -9.49 20.63
N LEU A 84 10.33 -10.61 20.86
CA LEU A 84 11.04 -11.34 19.81
C LEU A 84 10.13 -11.75 18.67
N LEU A 85 8.91 -12.21 18.98
CA LEU A 85 7.91 -12.57 17.98
C LEU A 85 7.48 -11.35 17.17
N LEU A 86 7.18 -10.23 17.82
CA LEU A 86 6.83 -8.97 17.15
C LEU A 86 7.95 -8.48 16.22
N ASP A 87 9.21 -8.55 16.66
CA ASP A 87 10.36 -8.12 15.86
C ASP A 87 10.54 -9.00 14.62
N LYS A 88 10.36 -10.33 14.75
CA LYS A 88 10.37 -11.25 13.61
C LYS A 88 9.23 -10.96 12.64
N VAL A 89 8.02 -10.73 13.14
CA VAL A 89 6.86 -10.39 12.31
C VAL A 89 7.12 -9.09 11.55
N ARG A 90 7.63 -8.05 12.22
CA ARG A 90 7.99 -6.77 11.59
C ARG A 90 9.03 -6.94 10.50
N HIS A 91 10.06 -7.74 10.75
CA HIS A 91 11.08 -8.03 9.75
C HIS A 91 10.48 -8.66 8.49
N ASN A 92 9.65 -9.69 8.65
CA ASN A 92 8.99 -10.37 7.54
C ASN A 92 8.03 -9.44 6.79
N VAL A 93 7.25 -8.62 7.50
CA VAL A 93 6.33 -7.65 6.88
C VAL A 93 7.10 -6.63 6.04
N ASN A 94 8.25 -6.15 6.53
CA ASN A 94 9.09 -5.23 5.77
C ASN A 94 9.64 -5.88 4.50
N GLN A 95 10.11 -7.13 4.57
CA GLN A 95 10.58 -7.87 3.39
C GLN A 95 9.45 -8.11 2.38
N ASN A 96 8.30 -8.57 2.83
CA ASN A 96 7.14 -8.78 1.95
C ASN A 96 6.72 -7.49 1.26
N MET A 97 6.81 -6.36 1.97
CA MET A 97 6.48 -5.05 1.42
C MET A 97 7.50 -4.58 0.37
N THR A 98 8.80 -4.83 0.57
CA THR A 98 9.82 -4.54 -0.45
C THR A 98 9.63 -5.39 -1.69
N ASP A 99 9.37 -6.69 -1.52
CA ASP A 99 9.19 -7.63 -2.61
C ASP A 99 7.95 -7.29 -3.44
N ALA A 100 6.84 -6.94 -2.77
CA ALA A 100 5.62 -6.49 -3.43
C ALA A 100 5.84 -5.22 -4.25
N PHE A 101 6.62 -4.27 -3.72
CA PHE A 101 6.96 -3.03 -4.43
C PHE A 101 7.82 -3.31 -5.67
N GLU A 102 8.83 -4.17 -5.54
CA GLU A 102 9.68 -4.54 -6.66
C GLU A 102 8.90 -5.27 -7.75
N TYR A 103 8.03 -6.21 -7.37
CA TYR A 103 7.14 -6.90 -8.29
C TYR A 103 6.25 -5.93 -9.08
N ALA A 104 5.61 -4.97 -8.40
CA ALA A 104 4.76 -3.98 -9.04
C ALA A 104 5.57 -3.10 -10.02
N LYS A 105 6.76 -2.66 -9.61
CA LYS A 105 7.66 -1.86 -10.44
C LYS A 105 8.12 -2.63 -11.68
N GLN A 106 8.52 -3.88 -11.54
CA GLN A 106 8.94 -4.72 -12.66
C GLN A 106 7.79 -4.96 -13.64
N LYS A 107 6.59 -5.26 -13.14
CA LYS A 107 5.39 -5.46 -13.95
C LYS A 107 5.04 -4.20 -14.74
N TRP A 108 5.10 -3.03 -14.10
CA TRP A 108 4.90 -1.75 -14.76
C TRP A 108 5.93 -1.54 -15.87
N ASN A 109 7.22 -1.61 -15.54
CA ASN A 109 8.30 -1.40 -16.50
C ASN A 109 8.24 -2.36 -17.70
N LYS A 110 7.77 -3.59 -17.52
CA LYS A 110 7.60 -4.56 -18.61
C LYS A 110 6.45 -4.21 -19.55
N SER A 111 5.36 -3.68 -19.03
CA SER A 111 4.17 -3.33 -19.81
C SER A 111 4.22 -1.92 -20.38
N HIS A 112 4.95 -1.00 -19.74
CA HIS A 112 5.01 0.40 -20.14
C HIS A 112 6.00 0.58 -21.28
N LYS A 113 5.52 1.01 -22.44
CA LYS A 113 6.35 1.54 -23.51
C LYS A 113 6.28 3.06 -23.40
N ASN A 114 7.41 3.70 -23.09
CA ASN A 114 7.51 5.14 -23.23
C ASN A 114 7.52 5.46 -24.73
N THR A 115 6.41 6.01 -25.22
CA THR A 115 6.34 6.54 -26.58
C THR A 115 6.88 7.97 -26.54
N GLU A 116 7.99 8.22 -27.24
CA GLU A 116 8.49 9.56 -27.47
C GLU A 116 7.71 10.19 -28.63
N PHE A 117 7.17 11.38 -28.40
CA PHE A 117 6.39 12.12 -29.39
C PHE A 117 7.26 13.17 -30.07
N LYS A 118 7.21 13.25 -31.40
CA LYS A 118 7.90 14.29 -32.19
C LYS A 118 6.89 15.24 -32.81
N VAL A 119 7.32 16.49 -32.95
CA VAL A 119 6.53 17.52 -33.67
C VAL A 119 6.32 17.05 -35.11
N GLY A 120 5.06 17.01 -35.54
CA GLY A 120 4.68 16.44 -36.85
C GLY A 120 4.09 15.02 -36.80
N ASP A 121 4.13 14.31 -35.67
CA ASP A 121 3.50 13.00 -35.54
C ASP A 121 1.96 13.12 -35.52
N LEU A 122 1.29 12.19 -36.21
CA LEU A 122 -0.17 12.09 -36.24
C LEU A 122 -0.66 11.20 -35.11
N MET A 123 -1.44 11.78 -34.20
CA MET A 123 -1.92 11.12 -33.00
C MET A 123 -3.43 11.08 -32.92
N LEU A 124 -3.92 9.98 -32.34
CA LEU A 124 -5.32 9.80 -32.00
C LEU A 124 -5.54 10.14 -30.53
N VAL A 125 -6.52 10.98 -30.23
CA VAL A 125 -6.85 11.39 -28.86
C VAL A 125 -8.03 10.57 -28.36
N SER A 126 -7.90 9.98 -27.17
CA SER A 126 -8.97 9.17 -26.59
C SER A 126 -10.18 10.00 -26.20
N THR A 127 -11.37 9.56 -26.63
CA THR A 127 -12.63 10.28 -26.38
C THR A 127 -13.24 10.03 -25.01
N LEU A 128 -12.60 9.20 -24.18
CA LEU A 128 -13.11 8.77 -22.87
C LEU A 128 -13.46 9.93 -21.93
N LYS A 129 -12.77 11.08 -22.07
CA LYS A 129 -12.99 12.28 -21.24
C LYS A 129 -13.69 13.43 -21.99
N PHE A 130 -14.10 13.24 -23.24
CA PHE A 130 -14.79 14.29 -23.99
C PHE A 130 -16.28 14.34 -23.62
N ASN A 131 -16.61 15.28 -22.74
CA ASN A 131 -17.99 15.61 -22.36
C ASN A 131 -18.70 16.50 -23.40
N ASN A 132 -17.96 17.12 -24.32
CA ASN A 132 -18.50 18.07 -25.31
C ASN A 132 -19.17 17.38 -26.52
N ILE A 133 -18.96 16.08 -26.70
CA ILE A 133 -19.57 15.30 -27.78
C ILE A 133 -20.95 14.82 -27.31
N LYS A 134 -22.03 15.37 -27.89
CA LYS A 134 -23.45 15.06 -27.57
C LYS A 134 -23.92 13.67 -28.06
N VAL A 135 -23.01 12.72 -28.21
CA VAL A 135 -23.31 11.35 -28.66
C VAL A 135 -23.41 10.43 -27.43
N PRO A 136 -24.33 9.45 -27.38
CA PRO A 136 -24.37 8.46 -26.31
C PRO A 136 -23.04 7.71 -26.17
N LYS A 137 -22.58 7.45 -24.93
CA LYS A 137 -21.26 6.86 -24.63
C LYS A 137 -20.96 5.53 -25.36
N LYS A 138 -22.01 4.74 -25.68
CA LYS A 138 -21.88 3.46 -26.41
C LYS A 138 -21.68 3.61 -27.92
N LEU A 139 -22.03 4.78 -28.47
CA LEU A 139 -21.92 5.09 -29.90
C LEU A 139 -20.77 6.06 -30.20
N LYS A 140 -20.00 6.46 -29.17
CA LYS A 140 -18.78 7.26 -29.36
C LYS A 140 -17.67 6.37 -29.86
N GLU A 141 -16.98 6.79 -30.91
CA GLU A 141 -15.71 6.21 -31.31
C GLU A 141 -14.70 6.39 -30.17
N SER A 142 -13.87 5.37 -29.90
CA SER A 142 -12.93 5.38 -28.78
C SER A 142 -11.83 6.43 -28.91
N PHE A 143 -11.58 6.91 -30.12
CA PHE A 143 -10.53 7.85 -30.48
C PHE A 143 -11.01 8.85 -31.52
N GLU A 144 -10.50 10.07 -31.47
CA GLU A 144 -10.77 11.16 -32.41
C GLU A 144 -9.44 11.67 -32.99
N GLY A 145 -9.43 12.06 -34.27
CA GLY A 145 -8.24 12.51 -35.00
C GLY A 145 -8.10 11.84 -36.38
N PRO A 146 -6.91 11.88 -37.01
CA PRO A 146 -5.62 12.22 -36.41
C PRO A 146 -5.35 13.73 -36.29
N PHE A 147 -4.65 14.12 -35.23
CA PHE A 147 -4.14 15.48 -35.00
C PHE A 147 -2.62 15.50 -35.05
N ILE A 148 -2.06 16.61 -35.52
CA ILE A 148 -0.60 16.84 -35.53
C ILE A 148 -0.19 17.46 -34.19
N ILE A 149 0.89 16.95 -33.60
CA ILE A 149 1.55 17.53 -32.42
C ILE A 149 2.29 18.83 -32.78
#